data_AF-A0A4V2NG90-F1
#
_entry.id   AF-A0A4V2NG90-F1
#
_cell.length_a   1.000
_cell.length_b   1.000
_cell.length_c   1.000
_cell.angle_alpha   90.00
_cell.angle_beta   90.00
_cell.angle_gamma   90.00
#
_symmetry.space_group_name_H-M   'P 1'
#
loop_
_entity.id
_entity.type
_entity.pdbx_description
1 polymer ?
#
loop_
_entity_poly.entity_id
_entity_poly.type
_entity_poly.pdbx_seq_one_letter_code
_entity_poly.pdbx_strand_id
1 'polypeptide(L)'
;MAKTTAQRQAAYRARRAYAGPDGNGERRVTTWLDTSTWLALDRLARRYAVTQRAMIAQLIRAEDDRILATIDPDSPDWREYFNDRLLLRNDDGHQGSEQREPVPSS
;
A
#
# COMPACT_ATOMS: atom_id res chain seq x y z
N MET A 1 -19.96 29.60 -7.03
CA MET A 1 -19.51 28.78 -8.19
C MET A 1 -19.88 27.32 -7.94
N ALA A 2 -20.46 26.63 -8.92
CA ALA A 2 -20.71 25.19 -8.80
C ALA A 2 -19.38 24.42 -8.83
N LYS A 3 -19.24 23.38 -8.00
CA LYS A 3 -18.04 22.55 -7.99
C LYS A 3 -17.89 21.81 -9.33
N THR A 4 -16.70 21.84 -9.90
CA THR A 4 -16.38 21.04 -11.08
C THR A 4 -16.42 19.54 -10.75
N THR A 5 -16.52 18.69 -11.77
CA THR A 5 -16.49 17.22 -11.58
C THR A 5 -15.19 16.76 -10.91
N ALA A 6 -14.05 17.36 -11.26
CA ALA A 6 -12.77 17.08 -10.61
C ALA A 6 -12.78 17.45 -9.11
N GLN A 7 -13.35 18.62 -8.76
CA GLN A 7 -13.48 19.07 -7.37
C GLN A 7 -14.42 18.16 -6.56
N ARG A 8 -15.51 17.68 -7.18
CA ARG A 8 -16.41 16.70 -6.54
C ARG A 8 -15.70 15.37 -6.29
N GLN A 9 -14.92 14.88 -7.26
CA GLN A 9 -14.16 13.64 -7.10
C GLN A 9 -13.06 13.77 -6.03
N ALA A 10 -12.36 14.90 -5.99
CA ALA A 10 -11.36 15.19 -4.95
C ALA A 10 -12.01 15.23 -3.56
N ALA A 11 -13.13 15.94 -3.42
CA ALA A 11 -13.88 16.00 -2.17
C ALA A 11 -14.41 14.62 -1.72
N TYR A 12 -14.85 13.79 -2.67
CA TYR A 12 -15.26 12.42 -2.38
C TYR A 12 -14.10 11.56 -1.85
N ARG A 13 -12.93 11.60 -2.51
CA ARG A 13 -11.72 10.88 -2.05
C ARG A 13 -11.28 11.35 -0.66
N ALA A 14 -11.32 12.66 -0.41
CA ALA A 14 -10.95 13.24 0.88
C ALA A 14 -11.88 12.78 2.02
N ARG A 15 -13.18 12.61 1.73
CA ARG A 15 -14.17 12.14 2.72
C ARG A 15 -14.08 10.65 2.98
N ARG A 16 -13.66 9.85 2.00
CA ARG A 16 -13.66 8.38 2.07
C ARG A 16 -12.78 7.83 3.20
N ALA A 17 -11.69 8.53 3.52
CA ALA A 17 -10.83 8.22 4.65
C ALA A 17 -11.53 8.35 6.02
N TYR A 18 -12.63 9.10 6.12
CA TYR A 18 -13.29 9.37 7.39
C TYR A 18 -14.75 8.91 7.42
N ALA A 19 -15.20 8.20 6.39
CA ALA A 19 -16.62 7.85 6.19
C ALA A 19 -17.09 6.59 6.95
N GLY A 20 -16.23 5.99 7.80
CA GLY A 20 -16.59 4.82 8.61
C GLY A 20 -16.99 5.18 10.05
N PRO A 21 -17.48 4.20 10.83
CA PRO A 21 -17.70 4.37 12.26
C PRO A 21 -16.46 4.95 12.95
N ASP A 22 -16.67 5.86 13.90
CA ASP A 22 -15.61 6.51 14.68
C ASP A 22 -14.59 7.32 13.85
N GLY A 23 -14.95 7.72 12.63
CA GLY A 23 -14.06 8.46 11.73
C GLY A 23 -13.01 7.58 11.03
N ASN A 24 -13.14 6.26 11.14
CA ASN A 24 -12.23 5.30 10.54
C ASN A 24 -12.78 4.77 9.21
N GLY A 25 -12.54 5.54 8.14
CA GLY A 25 -12.86 5.13 6.78
C GLY A 25 -11.74 4.36 6.08
N GLU A 26 -11.90 4.13 4.78
CA GLU A 26 -10.94 3.36 3.99
C GLU A 26 -9.66 4.17 3.70
N ARG A 27 -8.49 3.52 3.79
CA ARG A 27 -7.21 4.08 3.31
C ARG A 27 -6.89 3.47 1.95
N ARG A 28 -6.52 4.32 0.98
CA ARG A 28 -6.15 3.87 -0.36
C ARG A 28 -4.67 3.52 -0.40
N VAL A 29 -4.36 2.27 -0.73
CA VAL A 29 -3.01 1.84 -1.11
C VAL A 29 -2.88 1.95 -2.63
N THR A 30 -1.87 2.67 -3.12
CA THR A 30 -1.53 2.74 -4.56
C THR A 30 -0.05 2.42 -4.69
N THR A 31 0.27 1.34 -5.39
CA THR A 31 1.66 0.92 -5.59
C THR A 31 1.82 0.23 -6.93
N TRP A 32 3.05 0.21 -7.43
CA TRP A 32 3.45 -0.62 -8.57
C TRP A 32 4.02 -1.94 -8.04
N LEU A 33 3.74 -3.03 -8.75
CA LEU A 33 4.27 -4.35 -8.46
C LEU A 33 5.07 -4.81 -9.67
N ASP A 34 6.15 -5.55 -9.45
CA ASP A 34 6.80 -6.27 -10.52
C ASP A 34 5.86 -7.35 -11.09
N THR A 35 6.15 -7.79 -12.31
CA THR A 35 5.32 -8.74 -13.05
C THR A 35 5.12 -10.05 -12.28
N SER A 36 6.16 -10.55 -11.59
CA SER A 36 6.08 -11.84 -10.91
C SER A 36 5.14 -11.79 -9.70
N THR A 37 5.21 -10.70 -8.93
CA THR A 37 4.32 -10.44 -7.79
C THR A 37 2.88 -10.24 -8.25
N TRP A 38 2.67 -9.50 -9.34
CA TRP A 38 1.34 -9.31 -9.93
C TRP A 38 0.69 -10.65 -10.34
N LEU A 39 1.44 -11.52 -11.01
CA LEU A 39 0.94 -12.84 -11.42
C LEU A 39 0.65 -13.74 -10.22
N ALA A 40 1.47 -13.68 -9.16
CA ALA A 40 1.21 -14.40 -7.92
C ALA A 40 -0.09 -13.93 -7.26
N LEU A 41 -0.29 -12.61 -7.16
CA LEU A 41 -1.50 -12.02 -6.62
C LEU A 41 -2.75 -12.43 -7.40
N ASP A 42 -2.71 -12.41 -8.74
CA ASP A 42 -3.83 -12.86 -9.58
C ASP A 42 -4.18 -14.33 -9.35
N ARG A 43 -3.18 -15.23 -9.30
CA ARG A 43 -3.43 -16.66 -9.01
C ARG A 43 -4.05 -16.88 -7.62
N LEU A 44 -3.54 -16.19 -6.60
CA LEU A 44 -4.08 -16.30 -5.24
C LEU A 44 -5.52 -15.77 -5.16
N ALA A 45 -5.78 -14.59 -5.72
CA ALA A 45 -7.13 -14.01 -5.74
C ALA A 45 -8.15 -14.97 -6.39
N ARG A 46 -7.78 -15.60 -7.51
CA ARG A 46 -8.61 -16.62 -8.18
C ARG A 46 -8.80 -17.86 -7.33
N ARG A 47 -7.73 -18.38 -6.72
CA ARG A 47 -7.77 -19.61 -5.89
C ARG A 47 -8.73 -19.46 -4.71
N TYR A 48 -8.77 -18.29 -4.10
CA TYR A 48 -9.64 -17.99 -2.95
C TYR A 48 -10.97 -17.34 -3.34
N ALA A 49 -11.25 -17.17 -4.65
CA ALA A 49 -12.46 -16.52 -5.17
C ALA A 49 -12.73 -15.13 -4.57
N VAL A 50 -11.67 -14.32 -4.40
CA VAL A 50 -11.76 -12.95 -3.89
C VAL A 50 -11.14 -11.94 -4.84
N THR A 51 -11.44 -10.66 -4.65
CA THR A 51 -10.75 -9.58 -5.38
C THR A 51 -9.28 -9.50 -4.98
N GLN A 52 -8.40 -9.04 -5.87
CA GLN A 52 -6.99 -8.79 -5.55
C GLN A 52 -6.81 -7.84 -4.36
N ARG A 53 -7.66 -6.81 -4.25
CA ARG A 53 -7.70 -5.91 -3.09
C ARG A 53 -7.97 -6.68 -1.79
N ALA A 54 -8.95 -7.58 -1.80
CA ALA A 54 -9.28 -8.40 -0.65
C ALA A 54 -8.14 -9.38 -0.32
N MET A 55 -7.49 -9.95 -1.34
CA MET A 55 -6.33 -10.82 -1.15
C MET A 55 -5.16 -10.08 -0.49
N ILE A 56 -4.82 -8.87 -0.96
CA ILE A 56 -3.81 -8.03 -0.31
C ILE A 56 -4.19 -7.77 1.16
N ALA A 57 -5.43 -7.38 1.42
CA ALA A 57 -5.88 -7.10 2.78
C ALA A 57 -5.82 -8.34 3.69
N GLN A 58 -6.15 -9.53 3.17
CA GLN A 58 -6.04 -10.79 3.90
C GLN A 58 -4.59 -11.14 4.21
N LEU A 59 -3.69 -11.03 3.23
CA LEU A 59 -2.27 -11.32 3.43
C LEU A 59 -1.63 -10.38 4.46
N ILE A 60 -1.93 -9.08 4.38
CA ILE A 60 -1.41 -8.08 5.34
C ILE A 60 -1.91 -8.38 6.75
N ARG A 61 -3.22 -8.60 6.93
CA ARG A 61 -3.79 -8.88 8.26
C ARG A 61 -3.27 -10.19 8.83
N ALA A 62 -3.16 -11.23 8.01
CA ALA A 62 -2.64 -12.51 8.44
C ALA A 62 -1.19 -12.38 8.93
N GLU A 63 -0.37 -11.53 8.29
CA GLU A 63 1.00 -11.29 8.77
C GLU A 63 1.04 -10.44 10.03
N ASP A 64 0.25 -9.37 10.09
CA ASP A 64 0.13 -8.51 11.27
C ASP A 64 -0.31 -9.34 12.49
N ASP A 65 -1.35 -10.16 12.36
CA ASP A 65 -1.84 -11.06 13.40
C ASP A 65 -0.78 -12.07 13.83
N ARG A 66 0.01 -12.62 12.88
CA ARG A 66 1.10 -13.54 13.18
C ARG A 66 2.20 -12.87 14.00
N ILE A 67 2.56 -11.63 13.67
CA ILE A 67 3.58 -10.87 14.42
C ILE A 67 3.03 -10.51 15.80
N LEU A 68 1.81 -9.98 15.89
CA LEU A 68 1.18 -9.61 17.16
C LEU A 68 1.06 -10.79 18.12
N ALA A 69 0.79 -11.99 17.62
CA ALA A 69 0.77 -13.21 18.43
C ALA A 69 2.12 -13.56 19.08
N THR A 70 3.23 -12.96 18.63
CA THR A 70 4.58 -13.19 19.18
C THR A 70 5.05 -12.11 20.15
N ILE A 71 4.32 -11.00 20.24
CA ILE A 71 4.72 -9.83 21.03
C ILE A 71 3.89 -9.77 22.31
N ASP A 72 4.55 -9.68 23.47
CA ASP A 72 3.89 -9.40 24.74
C ASP A 72 3.39 -7.93 24.75
N PRO A 73 2.08 -7.67 24.98
CA PRO A 73 1.52 -6.32 25.00
C PRO A 73 2.20 -5.33 25.96
N ASP A 74 2.79 -5.79 27.06
CA ASP A 74 3.46 -4.93 28.04
C ASP A 74 4.95 -4.73 27.74
N SER A 75 5.48 -5.41 26.71
CA SER A 75 6.89 -5.38 26.35
C SER A 75 7.30 -4.09 25.61
N PRO A 76 8.61 -3.76 25.63
CA PRO A 76 9.15 -2.74 24.74
C PRO A 76 8.90 -3.02 23.25
N ASP A 77 8.88 -4.29 22.84
CA ASP A 77 8.70 -4.73 21.45
C ASP A 77 7.31 -4.34 20.93
N TRP A 78 6.28 -4.35 21.79
CA TRP A 78 4.96 -3.81 21.46
C TRP A 78 5.03 -2.34 21.07
N ARG A 79 5.75 -1.53 21.86
CA ARG A 79 5.90 -0.10 21.57
C ARG A 79 6.73 0.11 20.32
N GLU A 80 7.72 -0.73 20.04
CA GLU A 80 8.53 -0.64 18.83
C GLU A 80 7.68 -0.92 17.59
N TYR A 81 6.91 -2.01 17.58
CA TYR A 81 6.08 -2.41 16.45
C TYR A 81 5.02 -1.37 16.07
N PHE A 82 4.39 -0.72 17.06
CA PHE A 82 3.38 0.31 16.84
C PHE A 82 3.93 1.73 16.64
N ASN A 83 5.24 1.96 16.78
CA ASN A 83 5.85 3.28 16.59
C ASN A 83 6.54 3.42 15.24
N ASP A 84 6.27 4.54 14.56
CA ASP A 84 6.55 4.80 13.14
C ASP A 84 8.04 5.04 12.78
N ARG A 85 9.00 4.80 13.70
CA ARG A 85 10.38 5.29 13.54
C ARG A 85 11.30 4.39 12.70
N LEU A 86 10.82 3.25 12.19
CA LEU A 86 11.65 2.27 11.48
C LEU A 86 11.41 2.17 9.96
N LEU A 87 10.53 2.99 9.37
CA LEU A 87 10.16 2.88 7.95
C LEU A 87 10.95 3.78 6.97
N LEU A 88 12.28 3.81 6.99
CA LEU A 88 13.07 4.43 5.88
C LEU A 88 14.46 3.79 5.70
N ARG A 89 14.55 2.46 5.73
CA ARG A 89 15.72 1.72 5.20
C ARG A 89 15.18 0.60 4.33
N ASN A 90 15.20 0.79 3.02
CA ASN A 90 15.22 -0.19 1.92
C ASN A 90 14.83 0.61 0.67
N ASP A 91 15.82 1.20 0.00
CA ASP A 91 16.48 0.63 -1.18
C ASP A 91 15.59 0.72 -2.43
N ASP A 92 15.58 1.92 -3.02
CA ASP A 92 15.18 2.15 -4.41
C ASP A 92 16.25 1.56 -5.35
N GLY A 93 16.35 0.23 -5.35
CA GLY A 93 17.20 -0.56 -6.24
C GLY A 93 16.60 -0.72 -7.64
N HIS A 94 16.24 0.38 -8.31
CA HIS A 94 16.03 0.40 -9.75
C HIS A 94 16.89 1.49 -10.39
N GLN A 95 18.20 1.22 -10.47
CA GLN A 95 19.04 1.86 -11.48
C GLN A 95 18.66 1.31 -12.85
N GLY A 96 17.62 1.89 -13.46
CA GLY A 96 17.50 1.89 -14.91
C GLY A 96 18.51 2.89 -15.45
N SER A 97 19.65 2.40 -15.92
CA SER A 97 20.65 3.19 -16.61
C SER A 97 20.07 3.79 -17.90
N GLU A 98 19.49 4.98 -17.83
CA GLU A 98 19.36 5.86 -18.99
C GLU A 98 20.75 6.43 -19.33
N GLN A 99 21.56 5.66 -20.04
CA GLN A 99 22.58 6.23 -20.91
C GLN A 99 21.91 6.54 -22.24
N ARG A 100 21.26 7.71 -22.33
CA ARG A 100 20.99 8.34 -23.63
C ARG A 100 22.26 9.08 -24.02
N GLU A 101 23.05 8.49 -24.91
CA GLU A 101 24.13 9.21 -25.58
C GLU A 101 23.54 10.41 -26.36
N PRO A 102 24.15 11.61 -26.28
CA PRO A 102 23.77 12.70 -27.15
C PRO A 102 24.32 12.44 -28.56
N VAL A 103 23.42 12.25 -29.51
CA VAL A 103 23.74 12.23 -30.95
C VAL A 103 24.30 13.61 -31.33
N PRO A 104 25.56 13.75 -31.78
CA PRO A 104 26.06 15.04 -32.25
C PRO A 104 25.36 15.40 -33.56
N SER A 105 24.70 16.56 -33.57
CA SER A 105 24.15 17.18 -34.78
C SER A 105 25.22 18.07 -35.42
N SER A 106 25.51 17.76 -36.70
CA SER A 106 26.16 18.57 -37.75
C SER A 106 27.56 19.12 -37.53
#